data_AF-A0A520JQG7-F1
#
_entry.id   AF-A0A520JQG7-F1
#
_cell.length_a   1.000
_cell.length_b   1.000
_cell.length_c   1.000
_cell.angle_alpha   90.00
_cell.angle_beta   90.00
_cell.angle_gamma   90.00
#
_symmetry.space_group_name_H-M   'P 1'
#
loop_
_entity.id
_entity.type
_entity.pdbx_description
1 polymer ?
#
loop_
_entity_poly.entity_id
_entity_poly.type
_entity_poly.pdbx_seq_one_letter_code
_entity_poly.pdbx_strand_id
1 'polypeptide(L)'
;MNYETRAIGNEEVLGLPSPDAPRRGRTGLIIGIITVIAIVAAIAYFTMGRAKPVTKAVEQLPLVSVVVPGRSSVARVVSATGSLAARREMPIGVAGDGGMVTRVLVEPGQWVAKGQVLALVDRSVQT
;
A
#
# COMPACT_ATOMS: atom_id res chain seq x y z
N MET A 1 -85.14 -54.11 -0.13
CA MET A 1 -84.27 -53.01 0.34
C MET A 1 -83.84 -52.24 -0.89
N ASN A 2 -84.46 -51.08 -1.11
CA ASN A 2 -84.07 -50.11 -2.14
C ASN A 2 -82.64 -49.64 -1.91
N TYR A 3 -81.86 -49.44 -2.97
CA TYR A 3 -81.21 -48.14 -3.23
C TYR A 3 -81.00 -47.99 -4.74
N GLU A 4 -81.50 -46.87 -5.25
CA GLU A 4 -81.38 -46.39 -6.61
C GLU A 4 -79.99 -45.78 -6.89
N THR A 5 -79.78 -45.42 -8.15
CA THR A 5 -78.84 -44.42 -8.74
C THR A 5 -77.92 -45.07 -9.78
N ARG A 6 -78.36 -45.21 -11.03
CA ARG A 6 -78.26 -44.22 -12.12
C ARG A 6 -76.82 -43.70 -12.29
N ALA A 7 -76.05 -44.29 -13.20
CA ALA A 7 -75.95 -43.93 -14.62
C ALA A 7 -75.01 -42.75 -14.87
N ILE A 8 -73.73 -43.08 -15.04
CA ILE A 8 -72.75 -42.36 -15.87
C ILE A 8 -71.87 -43.50 -16.41
N GLY A 9 -71.89 -43.91 -17.67
CA GLY A 9 -72.03 -43.11 -18.88
C GLY A 9 -70.72 -43.22 -19.66
N ASN A 10 -70.39 -44.43 -20.13
CA ASN A 10 -69.99 -44.73 -21.50
C ASN A 10 -69.43 -46.14 -21.57
N GLU A 11 -70.29 -47.01 -22.08
CA GLU A 11 -69.95 -48.29 -22.66
C GLU A 11 -68.92 -48.06 -23.78
N GLU A 12 -67.78 -48.74 -23.71
CA GLU A 12 -67.25 -49.32 -24.94
C GLU A 12 -66.70 -50.71 -24.60
N VAL A 13 -67.62 -51.65 -24.78
CA VAL A 13 -67.37 -53.08 -24.88
C VAL A 13 -66.18 -53.31 -25.81
N LEU A 14 -65.29 -54.17 -25.35
CA LEU A 14 -64.14 -54.70 -26.09
C LEU A 14 -64.62 -55.31 -27.43
N GLY A 15 -64.61 -54.49 -28.48
CA GLY A 15 -64.89 -54.91 -29.85
C GLY A 15 -63.69 -55.67 -30.40
N LEU A 16 -63.87 -56.97 -30.66
CA LEU A 16 -62.94 -57.78 -31.42
C LEU A 16 -62.72 -57.17 -32.83
N PRO A 17 -61.53 -57.35 -33.41
CA PRO A 17 -61.08 -56.58 -34.58
C PRO A 17 -61.83 -57.00 -35.85
N SER A 18 -62.65 -56.10 -36.39
CA SER A 18 -63.09 -56.17 -37.79
C SER A 18 -61.95 -55.72 -38.72
N PRO A 19 -61.64 -56.46 -39.79
CA PRO A 19 -60.54 -56.15 -40.69
C PRO A 19 -60.94 -55.13 -41.76
N ASP A 20 -61.50 -53.97 -41.37
CA ASP A 20 -61.76 -52.85 -42.28
C ASP A 20 -61.66 -51.50 -41.53
N ALA A 21 -60.44 -51.13 -41.15
CA ALA A 21 -60.07 -49.77 -40.77
C ALA A 21 -58.94 -49.31 -41.69
N PRO A 22 -58.96 -48.08 -42.26
CA PRO A 22 -57.91 -47.64 -43.17
C PRO A 22 -56.57 -47.74 -42.45
N ARG A 23 -55.64 -48.49 -43.05
CA ARG A 23 -54.30 -48.81 -42.55
C ARG A 23 -53.38 -47.59 -42.50
N ARG A 24 -53.78 -46.57 -41.74
CA ARG A 24 -53.09 -45.29 -41.51
C ARG A 24 -52.74 -45.12 -40.03
N GLY A 25 -52.37 -46.22 -39.37
CA GLY A 25 -52.06 -46.26 -37.93
C GLY A 25 -50.60 -46.54 -37.57
N ARG A 26 -49.74 -46.84 -38.54
CA ARG A 26 -48.30 -47.12 -38.29
C ARG A 26 -47.36 -46.28 -39.12
N THR A 27 -47.74 -45.94 -40.36
CA THR A 27 -46.97 -45.04 -41.23
C THR A 27 -46.92 -43.62 -40.68
N GLY A 28 -48.02 -43.09 -40.11
CA GLY A 28 -48.00 -41.78 -39.45
C GLY A 28 -47.10 -41.73 -38.21
N LEU A 29 -47.05 -42.82 -37.43
CA LEU A 29 -46.17 -42.95 -36.27
C LEU A 29 -44.69 -43.06 -36.69
N ILE A 30 -44.41 -43.85 -37.73
CA ILE A 30 -43.07 -43.99 -38.30
C ILE A 30 -42.58 -42.66 -38.90
N ILE A 31 -43.44 -41.95 -39.65
CA ILE A 31 -43.12 -40.63 -40.20
C ILE A 31 -42.88 -39.63 -39.07
N GLY A 32 -43.67 -39.66 -37.99
CA GLY A 32 -43.46 -38.83 -36.81
C GLY A 32 -42.11 -39.10 -36.14
N ILE A 33 -41.75 -40.37 -35.94
CA ILE A 33 -40.45 -40.76 -35.36
C ILE A 33 -39.29 -40.33 -36.25
N ILE A 34 -39.39 -40.56 -37.56
CA ILE A 34 -38.35 -40.14 -38.53
C ILE A 34 -38.20 -38.62 -38.51
N THR A 35 -39.29 -37.87 -38.42
CA THR A 35 -39.27 -36.41 -38.35
C THR A 35 -38.59 -35.92 -37.08
N VAL A 36 -38.88 -36.54 -35.93
CA VAL A 36 -38.22 -36.21 -34.66
C VAL A 36 -36.72 -36.52 -34.72
N ILE A 37 -36.34 -37.69 -35.26
CA ILE A 37 -34.92 -38.06 -35.43
C ILE A 37 -34.20 -37.08 -36.37
N ALA A 38 -34.83 -36.69 -37.47
CA ALA A 38 -34.27 -35.71 -38.42
C ALA A 38 -34.08 -34.33 -37.77
N ILE A 39 -35.03 -33.88 -36.93
CA ILE A 39 -34.91 -32.62 -36.18
C ILE A 39 -33.77 -32.69 -35.17
N VAL A 40 -33.65 -33.79 -34.41
CA VAL A 40 -32.56 -33.97 -33.44
C VAL A 40 -31.20 -34.01 -34.14
N ALA A 41 -31.10 -34.72 -35.27
CA ALA A 41 -29.88 -34.76 -36.07
C ALA A 41 -29.51 -33.39 -36.64
N ALA A 42 -30.48 -32.61 -37.11
CA ALA A 42 -30.25 -31.24 -37.57
C ALA A 42 -29.76 -30.34 -36.42
N ILE A 43 -30.38 -30.40 -35.24
CA ILE A 43 -29.95 -29.62 -34.07
C ILE A 43 -28.54 -30.02 -33.65
N ALA A 44 -28.23 -31.31 -33.61
CA ALA A 44 -26.88 -31.80 -33.30
C ALA A 44 -25.85 -31.30 -34.32
N TYR A 45 -26.17 -31.36 -35.62
CA TYR A 45 -25.28 -30.85 -36.67
C TYR A 45 -25.03 -29.34 -36.56
N PHE A 46 -26.08 -28.55 -36.31
CA PHE A 46 -25.97 -27.10 -36.13
C PHE A 46 -25.26 -26.67 -34.84
N THR A 47 -25.33 -27.48 -33.78
CA THR A 47 -24.67 -27.18 -32.49
C THR A 47 -23.23 -27.68 -32.44
N MET A 48 -22.91 -28.78 -33.12
CA MET A 48 -21.58 -29.40 -33.12
C MET A 48 -20.60 -28.74 -34.11
N GLY A 49 -21.09 -28.02 -35.12
CA GLY A 49 -20.26 -27.24 -36.05
C GLY A 49 -19.77 -25.88 -35.52
N ARG A 50 -20.24 -25.43 -34.35
CA ARG A 50 -19.74 -24.20 -33.72
C ARG A 50 -18.55 -24.50 -32.82
N ALA A 51 -17.36 -24.49 -33.40
CA ALA A 51 -16.14 -24.32 -32.60
C ALA A 51 -16.24 -23.00 -31.83
N LYS A 52 -16.20 -23.07 -30.50
CA LYS A 52 -16.11 -21.87 -29.66
C LYS A 52 -14.82 -21.15 -30.05
N PRO A 53 -14.86 -19.84 -30.38
CA PRO A 53 -13.63 -19.10 -30.64
C PRO A 53 -12.79 -19.19 -29.38
N VAL A 54 -11.60 -19.78 -29.52
CA VAL A 54 -10.61 -19.81 -28.45
C VAL A 54 -10.12 -18.37 -28.30
N THR A 55 -10.69 -17.65 -27.35
CA THR A 55 -10.17 -16.35 -26.94
C THR A 55 -8.77 -16.61 -26.40
N LYS A 56 -7.74 -16.31 -27.20
CA LYS A 56 -6.38 -16.19 -26.69
C LYS A 56 -6.44 -15.19 -25.54
N ALA A 57 -6.18 -15.66 -24.32
CA ALA A 57 -5.97 -14.78 -23.18
C ALA A 57 -4.85 -13.83 -23.60
N VAL A 58 -5.17 -12.55 -23.76
CA VAL A 58 -4.17 -11.53 -24.00
C VAL A 58 -3.36 -11.49 -22.71
N GLU A 59 -2.18 -12.09 -22.76
CA GLU A 59 -1.22 -12.08 -21.66
C GLU A 59 -0.84 -10.61 -21.44
N GLN A 60 -1.48 -9.99 -20.46
CA GLN A 60 -1.34 -8.57 -20.20
C GLN A 60 0.05 -8.35 -19.62
N LEU A 61 1.00 -8.00 -20.49
CA LEU A 61 2.37 -7.75 -20.10
C LEU A 61 2.40 -6.61 -19.07
N PRO A 62 3.04 -6.81 -17.91
CA PRO A 62 3.18 -5.76 -16.91
C PRO A 62 3.97 -4.58 -17.49
N LEU A 63 3.38 -3.39 -17.44
CA LEU A 63 4.07 -2.15 -17.80
C LEU A 63 5.02 -1.77 -16.66
N VAL A 64 6.32 -1.80 -16.92
CA VAL A 64 7.34 -1.40 -15.95
C VAL A 64 8.07 -0.13 -16.39
N SER A 65 8.16 0.83 -15.49
CA SER A 65 8.98 2.03 -15.67
C SER A 65 10.38 1.75 -15.17
N VAL A 66 11.36 1.88 -16.05
CA VAL A 66 12.78 1.77 -15.70
C VAL A 66 13.40 3.15 -15.61
N VAL A 67 14.38 3.30 -14.72
CA VAL A 67 15.27 4.46 -14.69
C VAL A 67 16.70 3.98 -14.75
N VAL A 68 17.53 4.63 -15.58
CA VAL A 68 18.96 4.30 -15.67
C VAL A 68 19.68 5.00 -14.52
N PRO A 69 20.39 4.27 -13.64
CA PRO A 69 21.08 4.88 -12.52
C PRO A 69 22.26 5.74 -13.02
N GLY A 70 22.29 6.99 -12.56
CA GLY A 70 23.39 7.92 -12.77
C GLY A 70 24.29 8.03 -11.53
N ARG A 71 25.54 8.44 -11.72
CA ARG A 71 26.44 8.77 -10.61
C ARG A 71 26.32 10.25 -10.29
N SER A 72 25.98 10.59 -9.06
CA SER A 72 26.01 11.96 -8.56
C SER A 72 26.74 12.03 -7.22
N SER A 73 27.44 13.13 -6.98
CA SER A 73 28.05 13.41 -5.67
C SER A 73 26.98 13.92 -4.72
N VAL A 74 26.79 13.24 -3.59
CA VAL A 74 25.89 13.70 -2.51
C VAL A 74 26.72 14.41 -1.46
N ALA A 75 26.58 15.74 -1.38
CA ALA A 75 27.19 16.51 -0.31
C ALA A 75 26.50 16.18 1.03
N ARG A 76 27.29 15.95 2.08
CA ARG A 76 26.80 15.78 3.45
C ARG A 76 27.35 16.89 4.31
N VAL A 77 26.47 17.72 4.86
CA VAL A 77 26.84 18.79 5.79
C VAL A 77 26.63 18.30 7.21
N VAL A 78 27.65 18.46 8.06
CA VAL A 78 27.54 18.22 9.51
C VAL A 78 27.61 19.58 10.19
N SER A 79 26.54 19.95 10.91
CA SER A 79 26.50 21.18 11.69
C SER A 79 27.07 20.95 13.09
N ALA A 80 27.94 21.85 13.52
CA ALA A 80 28.49 21.89 14.87
C ALA A 80 28.60 23.33 15.34
N THR A 81 28.38 23.57 16.64
CA THR A 81 28.56 24.87 17.28
C THR A 81 29.87 24.88 18.06
N GLY A 82 30.57 26.02 18.06
CA GLY A 82 31.83 26.18 18.80
C GLY A 82 32.23 27.65 18.91
N SER A 83 33.03 27.97 19.93
CA SER A 83 33.65 29.29 20.08
C SER A 83 34.97 29.37 19.31
N LEU A 84 35.28 30.55 18.80
CA LEU A 84 36.56 30.83 18.15
C LEU A 84 37.44 31.58 19.15
N ALA A 85 38.63 31.04 19.42
CA ALA A 85 39.66 31.67 20.24
C ALA A 85 41.02 31.55 19.55
N ALA A 86 41.96 32.43 19.92
CA ALA A 86 43.32 32.36 19.40
C ALA A 86 43.98 31.04 19.84
N ARG A 87 44.75 30.41 18.94
CA ARG A 87 45.54 29.21 19.29
C ARG A 87 46.53 29.49 20.42
N ARG A 88 47.07 30.72 20.45
CA ARG A 88 47.95 31.22 21.50
C ARG A 88 47.52 32.64 21.83
N GLU A 89 47.03 32.84 23.04
CA GLU A 89 46.81 34.19 23.56
C GLU A 89 48.16 34.77 24.00
N MET A 90 48.40 36.02 23.62
CA MET A 90 49.53 36.81 24.08
C MET A 90 48.96 38.03 24.79
N PRO A 91 48.62 37.93 26.09
CA PRO A 91 48.14 39.08 26.83
C PRO A 91 49.29 40.07 27.00
N ILE A 92 49.15 41.25 26.41
CA ILE A 92 50.03 42.38 26.69
C ILE A 92 49.40 43.21 27.81
N GLY A 93 50.06 43.22 28.96
CA GLY A 93 49.76 44.17 30.04
C GLY A 93 50.70 45.37 29.94
N VAL A 94 50.25 46.53 30.36
CA VAL A 94 51.12 47.70 30.52
C VAL A 94 52.14 47.39 31.62
N ALA A 95 53.41 47.31 31.26
CA ALA A 95 54.49 47.28 32.24
C ALA A 95 54.58 48.67 32.89
N GLY A 96 54.24 48.79 34.17
CA GLY A 96 54.61 49.96 34.98
C GLY A 96 53.50 50.89 35.46
N ASP A 97 52.22 50.67 35.15
CA ASP A 97 51.15 51.64 35.51
C ASP A 97 50.62 51.53 36.96
N GLY A 98 51.20 50.64 37.75
CA GLY A 98 50.94 50.53 39.18
C GLY A 98 52.03 49.68 39.81
N GLY A 99 52.87 50.30 40.63
CA GLY A 99 53.96 49.60 41.31
C GLY A 99 53.48 48.32 42.01
N MET A 100 54.38 47.35 42.18
CA MET A 100 54.03 46.07 42.77
C MET A 100 53.71 46.24 44.26
N VAL A 101 52.53 45.82 44.71
CA VAL A 101 52.18 45.81 46.13
C VAL A 101 52.99 44.70 46.82
N THR A 102 53.97 45.09 47.64
CA THR A 102 54.86 44.13 48.33
C THR A 102 54.26 43.60 49.62
N ARG A 103 53.40 44.40 50.26
CA ARG A 103 52.69 43.99 51.48
C ARG A 103 51.44 44.84 51.69
N VAL A 104 50.35 44.19 52.08
CA VAL A 104 49.16 44.85 52.63
C VAL A 104 49.23 44.76 54.15
N LEU A 105 49.06 45.90 54.83
CA LEU A 105 49.23 46.03 56.29
C LEU A 105 47.90 46.10 57.05
N VAL A 106 46.77 46.02 56.34
CA VAL A 106 45.43 46.20 56.89
C VAL A 106 44.45 45.17 56.33
N GLU A 107 43.45 44.81 57.12
CA GLU A 107 42.38 43.91 56.72
C GLU A 107 41.10 44.68 56.35
N PRO A 108 40.25 44.13 55.45
CA PRO A 108 38.96 44.74 55.14
C PRO A 108 38.09 44.92 56.40
N GLY A 109 37.58 46.14 56.62
CA GLY A 109 36.74 46.46 57.79
C GLY A 109 37.52 46.98 59.01
N GLN A 110 38.85 47.01 58.95
CA GLN A 110 39.68 47.59 60.00
C GLN A 110 39.61 49.13 59.96
N TRP A 111 39.37 49.76 61.11
CA TRP A 111 39.42 51.22 61.26
C TRP A 111 40.88 51.69 61.25
N VAL A 112 41.18 52.76 60.50
CA VAL A 112 42.54 53.30 60.35
C VAL A 112 42.60 54.78 60.71
N ALA A 113 43.74 55.21 61.25
CA ALA A 113 44.00 56.61 61.58
C ALA A 113 44.51 57.38 60.35
N LYS A 114 44.32 58.72 60.36
CA LYS A 114 44.81 59.59 59.27
C LYS A 114 46.34 59.48 59.17
N GLY A 115 46.84 59.16 57.97
CA GLY A 115 48.27 59.02 57.69
C GLY A 115 48.85 57.62 57.97
N GLN A 116 48.02 56.67 58.39
CA GLN A 116 48.44 55.27 58.55
C GLN A 116 48.74 54.63 57.19
N VAL A 117 49.88 53.95 57.08
CA VAL A 117 50.28 53.24 55.86
C VAL A 117 49.42 51.98 55.71
N LEU A 118 48.72 51.86 54.57
CA LEU A 118 47.82 50.73 54.29
C LEU A 118 48.51 49.61 53.52
N ALA A 119 49.44 49.96 52.65
CA ALA A 119 50.21 49.01 51.85
C ALA A 119 51.57 49.59 51.47
N LEU A 120 52.56 48.72 51.27
CA LEU A 120 53.87 49.06 50.74
C LEU A 120 53.87 48.74 49.24
N VAL A 121 54.37 49.70 48.43
CA VAL A 121 54.41 49.60 46.96
C VAL A 121 55.83 49.81 46.48
N ASP A 122 56.33 48.88 45.68
CA ASP A 122 57.63 49.00 45.01
C ASP A 122 57.49 49.77 43.69
N ARG A 123 58.24 50.88 43.57
CA ARG A 123 58.22 51.79 42.43
C ARG A 123 59.41 51.59 41.47
N SER A 124 60.29 50.63 41.73
CA SER A 124 61.49 50.36 40.92
C SER A 124 61.21 49.85 39.50
N VAL A 125 59.94 49.55 39.20
CA VAL A 125 59.45 49.14 37.86
C VAL A 125 59.04 50.32 36.96
N GLN A 126 59.20 51.57 37.43
CA GLN A 126 59.02 52.77 36.59
C GLN A 126 60.34 53.07 35.87
N THR A 127 60.41 52.79 34.57
CA THR A 127 61.47 53.31 33.68
C THR A 127 60.84 54.11 32.57
#